data_AF-A0A060BM69-F1
#
_entry.id   AF-A0A060BM69-F1
#
_cell.length_a   1.000
_cell.length_b   1.000
_cell.length_c   1.000
_cell.angle_alpha   90.00
_cell.angle_beta   90.00
_cell.angle_gamma   90.00
#
_symmetry.space_group_name_H-M   'P 1'
#
loop_
_entity.id
_entity.type
_entity.pdbx_description
1 polymer ?
#
loop_
_entity_poly.entity_id
_entity_poly.type
_entity_poly.pdbx_seq_one_letter_code
_entity_poly.pdbx_strand_id
1 'polypeptide(L)'
;HRRWRKAWWASRHERAEVRRRLGNQTYDIVLDMQALMKSVWIVRQTKGERHGLDWRSAREPLASLFYDVRHRVAFWQPAVTRQRQLAASVFGYAIEGPPDYGLQGLTSQVSVQDYAMIMPSASRDD
;
A
#
# COMPACT_ATOMS: atom_id res chain seq x y z
N HIS A 1 -15.62 -14.39 4.98
CA HIS A 1 -14.83 -13.14 5.06
C HIS A 1 -15.15 -12.15 3.91
N ARG A 2 -16.39 -11.63 3.81
CA ARG A 2 -16.80 -10.63 2.78
C ARG A 2 -17.95 -9.72 3.26
N ARG A 3 -18.03 -9.37 4.56
CA ARG A 3 -19.15 -8.57 5.14
C ARG A 3 -19.30 -7.18 4.51
N TRP A 4 -18.19 -6.56 4.13
CA TRP A 4 -18.12 -5.20 3.59
C TRP A 4 -18.76 -5.05 2.20
N ARG A 5 -18.86 -6.15 1.45
CA ARG A 5 -19.45 -6.13 0.10
C ARG A 5 -20.97 -6.09 0.12
N LYS A 6 -21.62 -6.44 1.23
CA LYS A 6 -23.08 -6.55 1.36
C LYS A 6 -23.73 -5.32 2.01
N ALA A 7 -22.96 -4.36 2.53
CA ALA A 7 -23.51 -3.26 3.33
C ALA A 7 -22.84 -1.92 3.01
N TRP A 8 -22.92 -1.49 1.75
CA TRP A 8 -22.34 -0.24 1.28
C TRP A 8 -22.81 0.99 2.08
N TRP A 9 -24.04 0.93 2.61
CA TRP A 9 -24.67 1.96 3.44
C TRP A 9 -24.26 1.90 4.92
N ALA A 10 -23.94 0.72 5.46
CA ALA A 10 -23.54 0.56 6.88
C ALA A 10 -22.15 1.15 7.17
N SER A 11 -21.27 1.22 6.17
CA SER A 11 -19.94 1.82 6.31
C SER A 11 -19.90 3.35 6.11
N ARG A 12 -21.05 4.05 6.07
CA ARG A 12 -21.06 5.53 5.93
C ARG A 12 -20.39 6.23 7.12
N HIS A 13 -20.68 5.78 8.34
CA HIS A 13 -20.09 6.34 9.56
C HIS A 13 -18.58 6.07 9.60
N GLU A 14 -18.17 4.82 9.35
CA GLU A 14 -16.75 4.43 9.27
C GLU A 14 -15.99 5.26 8.24
N ARG A 15 -16.56 5.49 7.05
CA ARG A 15 -15.95 6.32 6.00
C ARG A 15 -15.86 7.80 6.42
N ALA A 16 -16.88 8.34 7.09
CA ALA A 16 -16.85 9.70 7.60
C ALA A 16 -15.78 9.87 8.68
N GLU A 17 -15.62 8.87 9.54
CA GLU A 17 -14.58 8.87 10.56
C GLU A 17 -13.17 8.78 9.96
N VAL A 18 -12.95 7.89 8.99
CA VAL A 18 -11.68 7.83 8.24
C VAL A 18 -11.36 9.18 7.60
N ARG A 19 -12.36 9.79 6.92
CA ARG A 19 -12.20 11.13 6.33
C ARG A 19 -11.77 12.16 7.35
N ARG A 20 -12.46 12.21 8.50
CA ARG A 20 -12.19 13.15 9.57
C ARG A 20 -10.79 12.95 10.14
N ARG A 21 -10.40 11.69 10.42
CA ARG A 21 -9.07 11.36 10.94
C ARG A 21 -7.96 11.78 9.97
N LEU A 22 -8.09 11.43 8.69
CA LEU A 22 -7.11 11.78 7.67
C LEU A 22 -7.04 13.30 7.40
N GLY A 23 -8.17 14.00 7.42
CA GLY A 23 -8.23 15.44 7.20
C GLY A 23 -7.85 16.29 8.42
N ASN A 24 -7.77 15.69 9.61
CA ASN A 24 -7.38 16.38 10.85
C ASN A 24 -5.87 16.47 11.04
N GLN A 25 -5.08 15.80 10.20
CA GLN A 25 -3.63 15.84 10.25
C GLN A 25 -3.08 16.35 8.92
N THR A 26 -2.03 17.15 8.99
CA THR A 26 -1.22 17.54 7.84
C THR A 26 -0.02 16.61 7.79
N TYR A 27 0.18 15.96 6.66
CA TYR A 27 1.30 15.08 6.40
C TYR A 27 2.29 15.82 5.51
N ASP A 28 3.58 15.69 5.78
CA ASP A 28 4.61 16.20 4.87
C ASP A 28 4.55 15.43 3.53
N ILE A 29 4.36 14.11 3.63
CA ILE A 29 4.32 13.18 2.49
C ILE A 29 3.15 12.21 2.65
N VAL A 30 2.38 12.05 1.58
CA VAL A 30 1.36 11.01 1.44
C VAL A 30 1.78 10.07 0.32
N LEU A 31 2.16 8.84 0.66
CA LEU A 31 2.71 7.87 -0.29
C LEU A 31 1.71 6.75 -0.62
N ASP A 32 1.20 6.73 -1.86
CA ASP A 32 0.38 5.62 -2.37
C ASP A 32 1.23 4.60 -3.15
N MET A 33 1.46 3.44 -2.53
CA MET A 33 2.20 2.32 -3.12
C MET A 33 1.33 1.35 -3.93
N GLN A 34 0.00 1.47 -3.89
CA GLN A 34 -0.91 0.55 -4.58
C GLN A 34 -1.15 0.97 -6.03
N ALA A 35 -1.27 2.29 -6.26
CA ALA A 35 -1.60 2.88 -7.56
C ALA A 35 -2.90 2.33 -8.16
N LEU A 36 -3.98 2.35 -7.37
CA LEU A 36 -5.32 1.89 -7.73
C LEU A 36 -6.36 2.99 -7.51
N MET A 37 -7.44 3.03 -8.28
CA MET A 37 -8.51 4.01 -8.08
C MET A 37 -9.15 3.92 -6.69
N LYS A 38 -9.22 2.71 -6.13
CA LYS A 38 -9.72 2.50 -4.76
C LYS A 38 -8.81 3.13 -3.70
N SER A 39 -7.50 3.13 -3.88
CA SER A 39 -6.56 3.75 -2.94
C SER A 39 -6.61 5.27 -3.07
N VAL A 40 -6.75 5.78 -4.29
CA VAL A 40 -6.94 7.22 -4.58
C VAL A 40 -8.11 7.80 -3.79
N TRP A 41 -9.21 7.06 -3.60
CA TRP A 41 -10.33 7.54 -2.78
C TRP A 41 -9.91 7.89 -1.34
N ILE A 42 -8.98 7.14 -0.75
CA ILE A 42 -8.41 7.43 0.58
C ILE A 42 -7.41 8.58 0.49
N VAL A 43 -6.49 8.54 -0.48
CA VAL A 43 -5.45 9.56 -0.68
C VAL A 43 -6.06 10.96 -0.82
N ARG A 44 -7.17 11.10 -1.55
CA ARG A 44 -7.90 12.37 -1.71
C ARG A 44 -8.45 12.97 -0.42
N GLN A 45 -8.53 12.21 0.67
CA GLN A 45 -9.02 12.66 1.97
C GLN A 45 -7.91 13.17 2.90
N THR A 46 -6.65 13.02 2.50
CA THR A 46 -5.47 13.48 3.24
C THR A 46 -5.13 14.94 2.92
N LYS A 47 -4.33 15.57 3.78
CA LYS A 47 -3.71 16.88 3.54
C LYS A 47 -2.20 16.71 3.52
N GLY A 48 -1.54 17.04 2.41
CA GLY A 48 -0.10 16.84 2.22
C GLY A 48 0.24 16.65 0.75
N GLU A 49 1.54 16.65 0.41
CA GLU A 49 2.01 16.35 -0.95
C GLU A 49 1.80 14.86 -1.24
N ARG A 50 1.08 14.55 -2.31
CA ARG A 50 0.71 13.17 -2.66
C ARG A 50 1.68 12.63 -3.69
N HIS A 51 2.38 11.57 -3.32
CA HIS A 51 3.29 10.84 -4.18
C HIS A 51 2.70 9.50 -4.60
N GLY A 52 2.96 9.12 -5.83
CA GLY A 52 2.62 7.79 -6.33
C GLY A 52 3.31 7.48 -7.65
N LEU A 53 2.92 6.37 -8.26
CA LEU A 53 3.51 5.93 -9.52
C LEU A 53 3.01 6.77 -10.70
N ASP A 54 3.88 6.97 -11.69
CA ASP A 54 3.52 7.60 -12.96
C ASP A 54 2.56 6.72 -13.79
N TRP A 55 2.04 7.29 -14.88
CA TRP A 55 1.10 6.62 -15.79
C TRP A 55 1.59 5.26 -16.31
N ARG A 56 2.88 5.13 -16.58
CA ARG A 56 3.49 3.94 -17.20
C ARG A 56 3.96 2.93 -16.15
N SER A 57 3.99 3.31 -14.88
CA SER A 57 4.39 2.49 -13.74
C SER A 57 3.22 2.02 -12.89
N ALA A 58 2.11 2.76 -12.89
CA ALA A 58 0.91 2.44 -12.13
C ALA A 58 0.18 1.20 -12.69
N ARG A 59 -0.43 0.41 -11.79
CA ARG A 59 -1.28 -0.73 -12.18
C ARG A 59 -2.56 -0.27 -12.86
N GLU A 60 -3.13 0.84 -12.38
CA GLU A 60 -4.24 1.55 -13.01
C GLU A 60 -3.74 2.96 -13.38
N PRO A 61 -3.37 3.22 -14.65
CA PRO A 61 -2.71 4.48 -15.05
C PRO A 61 -3.45 5.76 -14.65
N LEU A 62 -4.79 5.73 -14.62
CA LEU A 62 -5.63 6.84 -14.19
C LEU A 62 -5.39 7.27 -12.73
N ALA A 63 -4.90 6.37 -11.87
CA ALA A 63 -4.55 6.73 -10.49
C ALA A 63 -3.45 7.81 -10.45
N SER A 64 -2.54 7.82 -11.43
CA SER A 64 -1.44 8.79 -11.50
C SER A 64 -1.89 10.25 -11.61
N LEU A 65 -3.11 10.49 -12.13
CA LEU A 65 -3.68 11.83 -12.26
C LEU A 65 -4.01 12.49 -10.92
N PHE A 66 -4.01 11.72 -9.83
CA PHE A 66 -4.37 12.18 -8.48
C PHE A 66 -3.17 12.40 -7.56
N TYR A 67 -1.95 12.23 -8.07
CA TYR A 67 -0.71 12.50 -7.36
C TYR A 67 -0.11 13.83 -7.82
N ASP A 68 0.38 14.58 -6.84
CA ASP A 68 1.10 15.84 -7.03
C ASP A 68 2.51 15.55 -7.60
N VAL A 69 3.17 14.52 -7.06
CA VAL A 69 4.49 14.05 -7.49
C VAL A 69 4.39 12.61 -8.00
N ARG A 70 4.96 12.35 -9.18
CA ARG A 70 4.84 11.06 -9.87
C ARG A 70 6.21 10.44 -10.09
N HIS A 71 6.33 9.18 -9.72
CA HIS A 71 7.59 8.46 -9.74
C HIS A 71 7.59 7.35 -10.78
N ARG A 72 8.67 7.28 -11.56
CA ARG A 72 8.88 6.20 -12.51
C ARG A 72 9.54 5.02 -11.84
N VAL A 73 8.88 3.87 -11.86
CA VAL A 73 9.39 2.58 -11.37
C VAL A 73 9.04 1.48 -12.38
N ALA A 74 10.01 0.65 -12.79
CA ALA A 74 9.73 -0.35 -13.81
C ALA A 74 8.75 -1.41 -13.27
N PHE A 75 7.62 -1.58 -13.96
CA PHE A 75 6.50 -2.42 -13.51
C PHE A 75 6.83 -3.91 -13.46
N TRP A 76 7.72 -4.38 -14.34
CA TRP A 76 8.07 -5.80 -14.54
C TRP A 76 8.91 -6.43 -13.43
N GLN A 77 9.13 -5.70 -12.33
CA GLN A 77 9.92 -6.15 -11.19
C GLN A 77 9.04 -6.71 -10.06
N PRO A 78 9.60 -7.55 -9.15
CA PRO A 78 8.90 -8.01 -7.96
C PRO A 78 8.28 -6.86 -7.16
N ALA A 79 7.11 -7.08 -6.58
CA ALA A 79 6.34 -6.03 -5.90
C ALA A 79 7.12 -5.34 -4.77
N VAL A 80 7.86 -6.12 -3.96
CA VAL A 80 8.71 -5.60 -2.89
C VAL A 80 9.78 -4.66 -3.44
N THR A 81 10.47 -5.05 -4.51
CA THR A 81 11.50 -4.21 -5.16
C THR A 81 10.89 -2.90 -5.67
N ARG A 82 9.71 -2.95 -6.29
CA ARG A 82 9.02 -1.74 -6.78
C ARG A 82 8.64 -0.79 -5.65
N GLN A 83 8.13 -1.33 -4.53
CA GLN A 83 7.76 -0.52 -3.38
C GLN A 83 8.99 0.13 -2.72
N ARG A 84 10.10 -0.60 -2.61
CA ARG A 84 11.37 -0.04 -2.12
C ARG A 84 11.89 1.07 -3.04
N GLN A 85 11.85 0.87 -4.36
CA GLN A 85 12.25 1.89 -5.34
C GLN A 85 11.38 3.14 -5.27
N LEU A 86 10.06 2.97 -5.16
CA LEU A 86 9.16 4.10 -4.99
C LEU A 86 9.46 4.86 -3.69
N ALA A 87 9.62 4.17 -2.57
CA ALA A 87 9.94 4.80 -1.29
C ALA A 87 11.30 5.53 -1.36
N ALA A 88 12.33 4.91 -1.95
CA ALA A 88 13.64 5.53 -2.17
C ALA A 88 13.53 6.83 -2.98
N SER A 89 12.77 6.83 -4.08
CA SER A 89 12.56 8.04 -4.89
C SER A 89 11.79 9.14 -4.17
N VAL A 90 10.89 8.78 -3.24
CA VAL A 90 10.09 9.74 -2.45
C VAL A 90 10.93 10.36 -1.34
N PHE A 91 11.69 9.54 -0.61
CA PHE A 91 12.41 9.95 0.60
C PHE A 91 13.89 10.28 0.36
N GLY A 92 14.39 10.11 -0.86
CA GLY A 92 15.74 10.52 -1.25
C GLY A 92 16.86 9.65 -0.67
N TYR A 93 16.64 8.35 -0.48
CA TYR A 93 17.66 7.42 0.02
C TYR A 93 18.06 6.36 -1.00
N ALA A 94 19.26 5.80 -0.86
CA ALA A 94 19.73 4.68 -1.66
C ALA A 94 19.26 3.34 -1.08
N ILE A 95 18.77 2.44 -1.92
CA ILE A 95 18.34 1.11 -1.48
C ILE A 95 19.59 0.27 -1.18
N GLU A 96 19.71 -0.18 0.06
CA GLU A 96 20.80 -1.05 0.50
C GLU A 96 20.32 -2.47 0.74
N GLY A 97 21.14 -3.45 0.36
CA GLY A 97 20.95 -4.87 0.71
C GLY A 97 19.65 -5.52 0.20
N PRO A 98 19.45 -6.80 0.56
CA PRO A 98 18.19 -7.50 0.30
C PRO A 98 17.04 -6.90 1.14
N PRO A 99 15.76 -7.18 0.79
CA PRO A 99 14.63 -6.73 1.60
C PRO A 99 14.69 -7.30 3.02
N ASP A 100 14.65 -6.41 4.01
CA ASP A 100 14.37 -6.76 5.39
C ASP A 100 12.88 -6.48 5.68
N TYR A 101 12.14 -7.51 6.08
CA TYR A 101 10.71 -7.43 6.35
C TYR A 101 10.41 -6.98 7.80
N GLY A 102 11.41 -6.89 8.67
CA GLY A 102 11.23 -6.49 10.07
C GLY A 102 10.37 -7.44 10.91
N LEU A 103 10.18 -8.69 10.46
CA LEU A 103 9.31 -9.68 11.11
C LEU A 103 10.02 -10.48 12.21
N GLN A 104 11.33 -10.29 12.40
CA GLN A 104 12.16 -11.04 13.33
C GLN A 104 11.69 -10.83 14.79
N GLY A 105 11.17 -9.64 15.11
CA GLY A 105 10.59 -9.35 16.42
C GLY A 105 9.37 -10.22 16.75
N LEU A 106 8.55 -10.57 15.75
CA LEU A 106 7.35 -11.41 15.92
C LEU A 106 7.70 -12.88 16.21
N THR A 107 8.85 -13.35 15.73
CA THR A 107 9.25 -14.76 15.86
C THR A 107 10.29 -15.00 16.95
N SER A 108 10.97 -13.94 17.43
CA SER A 108 12.07 -14.02 18.39
C SER A 108 11.75 -14.75 19.71
N GLN A 109 10.48 -14.72 20.14
CA GLN A 109 10.03 -15.35 21.40
C GLN A 109 9.26 -16.65 21.19
N VAL A 110 9.19 -17.15 19.95
CA VAL A 110 8.43 -18.35 19.60
C VAL A 110 9.41 -19.51 19.37
N SER A 111 9.26 -20.59 20.15
CA SER A 111 10.04 -21.80 19.94
C SER A 111 9.57 -22.51 18.67
N VAL A 112 10.52 -22.83 17.80
CA VAL A 112 10.27 -23.68 16.62
C VAL A 112 9.84 -25.06 17.10
N GLN A 113 8.74 -25.56 16.54
CA GLN A 113 8.13 -26.83 16.91
C GLN A 113 8.34 -27.86 15.80
N ASP A 114 8.44 -29.14 16.15
CA ASP A 114 8.63 -30.25 15.21
C ASP A 114 7.31 -30.67 14.54
N TYR A 115 6.70 -29.75 13.79
CA TYR A 115 5.56 -30.05 12.93
C TYR A 115 5.70 -29.40 11.56
N ALA A 116 5.08 -30.02 10.55
CA ALA A 116 4.94 -29.43 9.23
C ALA A 116 3.61 -28.68 9.12
N MET A 117 3.63 -27.47 8.57
CA MET A 117 2.42 -26.74 8.20
C MET A 117 2.13 -26.94 6.71
N ILE A 118 0.97 -27.50 6.39
CA ILE A 118 0.47 -27.60 5.02
C ILE A 118 -0.57 -26.50 4.85
N MET A 119 -0.40 -25.65 3.83
CA MET A 119 -1.36 -24.60 3.46
C MET A 119 -2.07 -24.98 2.15
N PRO A 120 -3.09 -25.86 2.18
CA PRO A 120 -3.72 -26.39 0.97
C PRO A 120 -4.67 -25.37 0.30
N SER A 121 -4.89 -24.22 0.93
CA SER A 121 -5.78 -23.17 0.43
C SER A 121 -4.98 -22.14 -0.37
N ALA A 122 -5.16 -22.14 -1.69
CA ALA A 122 -4.78 -21.04 -2.57
C ALA A 122 -6.03 -20.50 -3.27
N SER A 123 -6.07 -19.21 -3.57
CA SER A 123 -7.07 -18.68 -4.51
C SER A 123 -6.81 -19.28 -5.89
N ARG A 124 -7.88 -19.58 -6.62
CA ARG A 124 -7.75 -19.94 -8.04
C ARG A 124 -7.37 -18.70 -8.85
N ASP A 125 -6.60 -18.91 -9.90
CA ASP A 125 -6.41 -17.94 -10.97
C ASP A 125 -7.72 -17.93 -11.77
N ASP A 126 -8.62 -17.00 -11.46
CA ASP A 126 -9.76 -16.66 -12.31
C ASP A 126 -9.27 -15.81 -13.50
#